data_AF-A0A4Q3DNS1-F1
#
_entry.id   AF-A0A4Q3DNS1-F1
#
_cell.length_a   1.000
_cell.length_b   1.000
_cell.length_c   1.000
_cell.angle_alpha   90.00
_cell.angle_beta   90.00
_cell.angle_gamma   90.00
#
_symmetry.space_group_name_H-M   'P 1'
#
loop_
_entity.id
_entity.type
_entity.pdbx_description
1 polymer ?
#
loop_
_entity_poly.entity_id
_entity_poly.type
_entity_poly.pdbx_seq_one_letter_code
_entity_poly.pdbx_strand_id
1 'polypeptide(L)'
;IQNWYEKLKGLDLYLSPSYSDNLLMTNLTGNPCVVLPNGFTKKGLPTSITFMGQLFGEGKTLEAARIYQQATVFNLKHPTLNF
;
A
#
# COMPACT_ATOMS: atom_id res chain seq x y z
N ILE A 1 18.54 -1.87 -8.41
CA ILE A 1 18.47 -1.30 -7.04
C ILE A 1 18.87 0.18 -7.02
N GLN A 2 20.11 0.57 -7.38
CA GLN A 2 20.53 1.99 -7.32
C GLN A 2 19.61 2.98 -8.05
N ASN A 3 19.24 2.69 -9.31
CA ASN A 3 18.34 3.54 -10.09
C ASN A 3 16.99 3.77 -9.40
N TRP A 4 16.46 2.74 -8.76
CA TRP A 4 15.21 2.80 -8.02
C TRP A 4 15.32 3.71 -6.79
N TYR A 5 16.40 3.56 -6.03
CA TYR A 5 16.69 4.41 -4.88
C TYR A 5 16.83 5.89 -5.27
N GLU A 6 17.53 6.20 -6.36
CA GLU A 6 17.64 7.58 -6.84
C GLU A 6 16.29 8.17 -7.25
N LYS A 7 15.40 7.37 -7.88
CA LYS A 7 14.05 7.83 -8.25
C LYS A 7 13.17 8.14 -7.04
N LEU A 8 13.35 7.39 -5.95
CA LEU A 8 12.58 7.59 -4.72
C LEU A 8 13.20 8.65 -3.81
N LYS A 9 14.40 9.13 -4.11
CA LYS A 9 15.13 10.07 -3.26
C LYS A 9 14.31 11.34 -3.02
N GLY A 10 14.15 11.70 -1.75
CA GLY A 10 13.38 12.86 -1.32
C GLY A 10 11.89 12.60 -1.08
N LEU A 11 11.37 11.41 -1.40
CA LEU A 11 10.02 11.00 -1.00
C LEU A 11 10.08 10.26 0.34
N ASP A 12 9.09 10.49 1.21
CA ASP A 12 8.92 9.66 2.41
C ASP A 12 8.29 8.29 2.06
N LEU A 13 7.32 8.31 1.15
CA LEU A 13 6.64 7.14 0.59
C LEU A 13 5.91 7.54 -0.70
N TYR A 14 5.39 6.56 -1.44
CA TYR A 14 4.46 6.78 -2.55
C TYR A 14 3.34 5.73 -2.54
N LEU A 15 2.29 5.97 -3.34
CA LEU A 15 1.13 5.08 -3.44
C LEU A 15 1.06 4.39 -4.80
N SER A 16 0.58 3.15 -4.83
CA SER A 16 0.26 2.45 -6.06
C SER A 16 -0.98 1.55 -5.90
N PRO A 17 -1.67 1.19 -7.00
CA PRO A 17 -2.57 0.04 -6.99
C PRO A 17 -1.80 -1.22 -6.59
N SER A 18 -2.41 -2.07 -5.78
CA SER A 18 -1.73 -3.26 -5.22
C SER A 18 -1.38 -4.31 -6.27
N TYR A 19 -2.20 -4.43 -7.31
CA TYR A 19 -1.96 -5.30 -8.45
C TYR A 19 -1.36 -4.48 -9.61
N SER A 20 -0.11 -4.06 -9.45
CA SER A 20 0.66 -3.33 -10.47
C SER A 20 2.11 -3.79 -10.53
N ASP A 21 2.86 -3.32 -11.53
CA ASP A 21 4.30 -3.61 -11.69
C ASP A 21 5.15 -3.22 -10.48
N ASN A 22 4.64 -2.32 -9.62
CA ASN A 22 5.29 -1.98 -8.36
C ASN A 22 5.49 -3.20 -7.45
N LEU A 23 4.57 -4.17 -7.46
CA LEU A 23 4.68 -5.37 -6.63
C LEU A 23 5.95 -6.17 -6.96
N LEU A 24 6.23 -6.36 -8.26
CA LEU A 24 7.45 -7.03 -8.69
C LEU A 24 8.67 -6.17 -8.36
N MET A 25 8.59 -4.86 -8.61
CA MET A 25 9.70 -3.95 -8.37
C MET A 25 10.13 -3.96 -6.90
N THR A 26 9.19 -3.83 -5.96
CA THR A 26 9.50 -3.76 -4.53
C THR A 26 9.96 -5.11 -3.97
N ASN A 27 9.52 -6.23 -4.53
CA ASN A 27 10.09 -7.55 -4.20
C ASN A 27 11.57 -7.66 -4.61
N LEU A 28 11.96 -7.07 -5.74
CA LEU A 28 13.34 -7.09 -6.24
C LEU A 28 14.25 -6.06 -5.54
N THR A 29 13.68 -4.97 -5.01
CA THR A 29 14.45 -3.90 -4.37
C THR A 29 14.42 -3.93 -2.85
N GLY A 30 13.48 -4.66 -2.25
CA GLY A 30 13.36 -4.83 -0.79
C GLY A 30 12.66 -3.67 -0.08
N ASN A 31 11.97 -2.79 -0.81
CA ASN A 31 11.24 -1.68 -0.20
C ASN A 31 10.05 -2.19 0.64
N PRO A 32 9.82 -1.64 1.84
CA PRO A 32 8.68 -2.02 2.65
C PRO A 32 7.37 -1.56 2.02
N CYS A 33 6.36 -2.42 2.12
CA CYS A 33 5.06 -2.22 1.49
C CYS A 33 3.94 -2.51 2.51
N VAL A 34 2.93 -1.65 2.60
CA VAL A 34 1.73 -1.87 3.43
C VAL A 34 0.49 -1.77 2.55
N VAL A 35 -0.30 -2.84 2.50
CA VAL A 35 -1.51 -2.92 1.68
C VAL A 35 -2.74 -2.67 2.55
N LEU A 36 -3.58 -1.71 2.15
CA LEU A 36 -4.80 -1.35 2.88
C LEU A 36 -6.04 -1.43 1.97
N PRO A 37 -7.22 -1.76 2.53
CA PRO A 37 -8.46 -1.70 1.77
C PRO A 37 -8.80 -0.25 1.41
N ASN A 38 -9.27 -0.05 0.17
CA ASN A 38 -9.69 1.28 -0.30
C ASN A 38 -11.08 1.29 -0.94
N GLY A 39 -11.87 0.24 -0.69
CA GLY A 39 -13.26 0.19 -1.12
C GLY A 39 -13.63 -1.14 -1.75
N PHE A 40 -14.67 -1.07 -2.57
CA PHE A 40 -15.23 -2.19 -3.31
C PHE A 40 -15.52 -1.73 -4.74
N THR A 41 -15.35 -2.63 -5.69
CA THR A 41 -15.79 -2.41 -7.07
C THR A 41 -17.32 -2.34 -7.16
N LYS A 42 -17.85 -1.90 -8.31
CA LYS A 42 -19.31 -1.94 -8.58
C LYS A 42 -19.92 -3.34 -8.46
N LYS A 43 -19.11 -4.40 -8.56
CA LYS A 43 -19.52 -5.81 -8.40
C LYS A 43 -19.41 -6.31 -6.95
N GLY A 44 -19.08 -5.44 -6.00
CA GLY A 44 -18.94 -5.81 -4.58
C GLY A 44 -17.65 -6.54 -4.23
N LEU A 45 -16.64 -6.56 -5.12
CA LEU A 45 -15.32 -7.15 -4.82
C LEU A 45 -14.42 -6.15 -4.08
N PRO A 46 -13.71 -6.54 -3.01
CA PRO A 46 -12.82 -5.64 -2.27
C PRO A 46 -11.66 -5.16 -3.15
N THR A 47 -11.28 -3.90 -2.97
CA THR A 47 -10.11 -3.28 -3.63
C THR A 47 -9.08 -2.85 -2.60
N SER A 48 -7.84 -2.68 -3.03
CA SER A 48 -6.74 -2.25 -2.17
C SER A 48 -5.82 -1.23 -2.82
N ILE A 49 -5.10 -0.52 -1.97
CA ILE A 49 -4.01 0.41 -2.31
C ILE A 49 -2.77 0.02 -1.50
N THR A 50 -1.58 0.20 -2.08
CA THR A 50 -0.32 -0.09 -1.40
C THR A 50 0.45 1.20 -1.13
N PHE A 51 0.91 1.34 0.11
CA PHE A 51 1.84 2.36 0.56
C PHE A 51 3.26 1.79 0.47
N MET A 52 4.10 2.43 -0.34
CA MET A 52 5.45 2.00 -0.66
C MET A 52 6.47 2.90 0.03
N GLY A 53 7.20 2.36 1.00
CA GLY A 53 8.16 3.10 1.81
C GLY A 53 9.59 3.08 1.26
N GLN A 54 10.44 3.93 1.84
CA GLN A 54 11.88 3.85 1.67
C GLN A 54 12.46 2.58 2.32
N LEU A 55 13.65 2.14 1.86
CA LEU A 55 14.40 1.12 2.58
C LEU A 55 14.60 1.54 4.04
N PHE A 56 14.27 0.65 4.97
CA PHE A 56 14.27 0.90 6.42
C PHE A 56 13.31 2.02 6.88
N GLY A 57 12.28 2.29 6.07
CA GLY A 57 11.27 3.35 6.28
C GLY A 57 9.93 2.84 6.83
N GLU A 58 9.88 1.66 7.45
CA GLU A 58 8.66 0.99 7.89
C GLU A 58 7.87 1.84 8.89
N GLY A 59 8.55 2.55 9.80
CA GLY A 59 7.91 3.39 10.81
C GLY A 59 7.03 4.48 10.22
N LYS A 60 7.58 5.29 9.30
CA LYS A 60 6.83 6.33 8.56
C LYS A 60 5.73 5.72 7.69
N THR A 61 6.00 4.57 7.07
CA THR A 61 5.02 3.89 6.20
C THR A 61 3.81 3.41 7.00
N LEU A 62 4.03 2.81 8.18
CA LEU A 62 2.97 2.38 9.09
C LEU A 62 2.23 3.55 9.72
N GLU A 63 2.92 4.67 10.01
CA GLU A 63 2.28 5.89 10.48
C GLU A 63 1.28 6.43 9.44
N ALA A 64 1.69 6.52 8.17
CA ALA A 64 0.81 6.95 7.09
C ALA A 64 -0.37 5.98 6.89
N ALA A 65 -0.10 4.67 6.94
CA ALA A 65 -1.14 3.64 6.88
C ALA A 65 -2.17 3.80 8.01
N ARG A 66 -1.71 4.06 9.25
CA ARG A 66 -2.57 4.31 10.40
C ARG A 66 -3.42 5.56 10.21
N ILE A 67 -2.84 6.66 9.72
CA ILE A 67 -3.57 7.90 9.44
C ILE A 67 -4.66 7.65 8.39
N TYR A 68 -4.33 6.95 7.31
CA TYR A 68 -5.30 6.56 6.28
C TYR A 68 -6.42 5.69 6.85
N GLN A 69 -6.10 4.70 7.68
CA GLN A 69 -7.10 3.85 8.30
C GLN A 69 -8.01 4.62 9.27
N GLN A 70 -7.48 5.59 10.02
CA GLN A 70 -8.28 6.44 10.91
C GLN A 70 -9.17 7.44 10.13
N ALA A 71 -8.71 7.89 8.98
CA ALA A 71 -9.44 8.83 8.12
C ALA A 71 -10.48 8.15 7.22
N THR A 72 -10.50 6.82 7.16
CA THR A 72 -11.38 6.05 6.28
C THR A 72 -12.14 4.98 7.06
N VAL A 73 -13.08 4.31 6.39
CA VAL A 73 -13.92 3.25 7.01
C VAL A 73 -13.71 1.89 6.36
N PHE A 74 -12.80 1.78 5.39
CA PHE A 74 -12.70 0.60 4.53
C PHE A 74 -12.28 -0.65 5.31
N ASN A 75 -11.44 -0.49 6.34
CA ASN A 75 -11.02 -1.58 7.22
C ASN A 75 -12.16 -2.13 8.10
N LEU A 76 -13.28 -1.42 8.22
CA LEU A 76 -14.46 -1.86 8.98
C LEU A 76 -15.50 -2.55 8.09
N LYS A 77 -15.30 -2.56 6.77
CA LYS A 77 -16.22 -3.18 5.81
C LYS A 77 -15.74 -4.59 5.49
N HIS A 78 -16.52 -5.58 5.89
CA HIS A 78 -16.22 -6.99 5.65
C HIS A 78 -17.28 -7.60 4.73
N PRO A 79 -16.90 -8.47 3.77
CA PRO A 79 -17.87 -9.20 2.96
C PRO A 79 -18.63 -10.21 3.82
N THR A 80 -19.89 -10.47 3.49
CA THR A 80 -20.65 -11.57 4.09
C THR A 80 -20.02 -12.90 3.68
N LEU A 81 -19.60 -13.69 4.67
CA LEU A 81 -19.09 -15.04 4.43
C LEU A 81 -20.27 -15.99 4.38
N ASN A 82 -20.60 -16.49 3.18
CA ASN A 82 -21.53 -17.59 2.99
C ASN A 82 -20.71 -18.87 2.91
N PHE A 83 -20.73 -19.67 3.98
CA PHE A 83 -20.16 -21.02 4.03
C PHE A 83 -21.20 -22.04 3.60
#